data_AF-B3P1B4-F1
#
_entry.id   AF-B3P1B4-F1
#
_cell.length_a   1.000
_cell.length_b   1.000
_cell.length_c   1.000
_cell.angle_alpha   90.00
_cell.angle_beta   90.00
_cell.angle_gamma   90.00
#
_symmetry.space_group_name_H-M   'P 1'
#
loop_
_entity.id
_entity.type
_entity.pdbx_description
1 polymer ?
#
loop_
_entity_poly.entity_id
_entity_poly.type
_entity_poly.pdbx_seq_one_letter_code
_entity_poly.pdbx_strand_id
1 'polypeptide(L)'
;MAAKKLDAIIFGASGFTGKYTVFEAVSVLKGLQWGIAGRNQEKLQSVLREMGAKSKTDLSQTPIVIADVNNEASLLEMAKRCRIVVNTAGPYRFFGERVVKACIEAGTHHVDVSGEPQYMETMQLRYHDLAKKRGVYVISACGFDSIPADMGVNFVEKNFDGVVNSVENFVHMGVKGGTKGTGSAALNTGTWESAIHAIANRSESVAIRRKLFPERLPKFQPDLKSRRPLSRAAEVDDKVILPFPETDRSVVMRSQRFLYELEKKRPVQMQAYMTYPSWFAASVVVLFASIIGIMAKFSFGRQLLLKYPSVFSGGMASREGPSEARMERTFFRMTMKATGWPKSEKLAESTDQYTSPPTKTLTVRIEGPNPGYGSTCVALLSTAKTILSESDKMPGSGGVLPPGAAFRGTSLINELEKHEHGIKFEIVANK
;
A
#
# COMPACT_ATOMS: atom_id res chain seq x y z
N MET A 1 -28.99 -17.94 -19.69
CA MET A 1 -27.88 -18.20 -18.74
C MET A 1 -27.22 -16.87 -18.43
N ALA A 2 -27.01 -16.50 -17.16
CA ALA A 2 -26.25 -15.31 -16.83
C ALA A 2 -24.81 -15.48 -17.37
N ALA A 3 -24.27 -14.47 -18.07
CA ALA A 3 -22.89 -14.52 -18.55
C ALA A 3 -21.95 -14.73 -17.36
N LYS A 4 -21.01 -15.69 -17.48
CA LYS A 4 -20.05 -15.99 -16.41
C LYS A 4 -19.21 -14.74 -16.13
N LYS A 5 -19.18 -14.30 -14.86
CA LYS A 5 -18.34 -13.18 -14.42
C LYS A 5 -16.86 -13.53 -14.63
N LEU A 6 -16.06 -12.55 -15.03
CA LEU A 6 -14.60 -12.61 -14.94
C LEU A 6 -14.17 -12.73 -13.48
N ASP A 7 -13.03 -13.36 -13.24
CA ASP A 7 -12.44 -13.36 -11.90
C ASP A 7 -12.02 -11.94 -11.53
N ALA A 8 -11.25 -11.27 -12.37
CA ALA A 8 -10.75 -9.91 -12.12
C ALA A 8 -10.91 -8.97 -13.32
N ILE A 9 -11.11 -7.67 -13.05
CA ILE A 9 -10.93 -6.61 -14.05
C ILE A 9 -9.94 -5.58 -13.52
N ILE A 10 -8.90 -5.28 -14.32
CA ILE A 10 -7.95 -4.19 -14.03
C ILE A 10 -8.52 -2.88 -14.59
N PHE A 11 -9.00 -2.02 -13.71
CA PHE A 11 -9.54 -0.71 -14.06
C PHE A 11 -8.46 0.37 -14.01
N GLY A 12 -8.43 1.24 -15.02
CA GLY A 12 -7.34 2.22 -15.19
C GLY A 12 -6.15 1.66 -15.96
N ALA A 13 -6.35 0.57 -16.72
CA ALA A 13 -5.28 -0.21 -17.36
C ALA A 13 -4.42 0.58 -18.37
N SER A 14 -4.94 1.67 -18.94
CA SER A 14 -4.16 2.55 -19.82
C SER A 14 -3.29 3.58 -19.09
N GLY A 15 -3.37 3.64 -17.76
CA GLY A 15 -2.51 4.48 -16.93
C GLY A 15 -1.13 3.87 -16.72
N PHE A 16 -0.21 4.65 -16.14
CA PHE A 16 1.17 4.18 -15.93
C PHE A 16 1.24 2.95 -15.01
N THR A 17 0.65 3.00 -13.82
CA THR A 17 0.55 1.81 -12.94
C THR A 17 -0.30 0.71 -13.58
N GLY A 18 -1.38 1.09 -14.27
CA GLY A 18 -2.30 0.17 -14.93
C GLY A 18 -1.61 -0.74 -15.95
N LYS A 19 -0.75 -0.21 -16.82
CA LYS A 19 -0.07 -1.04 -17.83
C LYS A 19 0.90 -2.06 -17.20
N TYR A 20 1.64 -1.66 -16.17
CA TYR A 20 2.50 -2.61 -15.44
C TYR A 20 1.68 -3.62 -14.63
N THR A 21 0.48 -3.25 -14.17
CA THR A 21 -0.47 -4.21 -13.59
C THR A 21 -0.94 -5.23 -14.64
N VAL A 22 -1.17 -4.81 -15.89
CA VAL A 22 -1.48 -5.76 -16.99
C VAL A 22 -0.31 -6.69 -17.28
N PHE A 23 0.93 -6.18 -17.25
CA PHE A 23 2.13 -7.00 -17.41
C PHE A 23 2.26 -8.08 -16.33
N GLU A 24 2.16 -7.70 -15.05
CA GLU A 24 2.27 -8.64 -13.93
C GLU A 24 1.09 -9.63 -13.87
N ALA A 25 -0.09 -9.24 -14.37
CA ALA A 25 -1.28 -10.10 -14.36
C ALA A 25 -1.10 -11.41 -15.15
N VAL A 26 -0.23 -11.40 -16.17
CA VAL A 26 0.13 -12.60 -16.93
C VAL A 26 0.71 -13.70 -16.02
N SER A 27 1.55 -13.32 -15.07
CA SER A 27 2.13 -14.24 -14.10
C SER A 27 1.21 -14.46 -12.89
N VAL A 28 0.78 -13.38 -12.24
CA VAL A 28 0.10 -13.46 -10.93
C VAL A 28 -1.29 -14.09 -11.05
N LEU A 29 -2.06 -13.69 -12.08
CA LEU A 29 -3.42 -14.18 -12.31
C LEU A 29 -3.46 -15.40 -13.25
N LYS A 30 -2.34 -16.11 -13.42
CA LYS A 30 -2.29 -17.35 -14.20
C LYS A 30 -3.36 -18.33 -13.69
N GLY A 31 -4.18 -18.83 -14.63
CA GLY A 31 -5.30 -19.73 -14.34
C GLY A 31 -6.62 -19.03 -14.00
N LEU A 32 -6.65 -17.71 -13.88
CA LEU A 32 -7.87 -16.91 -13.71
C LEU A 32 -8.30 -16.25 -15.01
N GLN A 33 -9.60 -16.01 -15.16
CA GLN A 33 -10.15 -15.27 -16.29
C GLN A 33 -10.20 -13.79 -15.93
N TRP A 34 -9.36 -12.95 -16.54
CA TRP A 34 -9.30 -11.53 -16.24
C TRP A 34 -9.43 -10.66 -17.49
N GLY A 35 -9.83 -9.41 -17.28
CA GLY A 35 -9.95 -8.40 -18.33
C GLY A 35 -9.40 -7.04 -17.92
N ILE A 36 -9.44 -6.09 -18.83
CA ILE A 36 -9.00 -4.70 -18.60
C ILE A 36 -10.13 -3.71 -18.83
N ALA A 37 -10.09 -2.60 -18.12
CA ALA A 37 -11.08 -1.54 -18.24
C ALA A 37 -10.50 -0.14 -18.20
N GLY A 38 -11.17 0.76 -18.91
CA GLY A 38 -10.81 2.17 -19.01
C GLY A 38 -11.68 2.91 -20.03
N ARG A 39 -11.38 4.18 -20.26
CA ARG A 39 -12.25 5.08 -21.04
C ARG A 39 -12.05 5.01 -22.54
N ASN A 40 -10.89 4.57 -22.99
CA ASN A 40 -10.49 4.63 -24.41
C ASN A 40 -10.10 3.23 -24.89
N GLN A 41 -10.91 2.67 -25.79
CA GLN A 41 -10.74 1.31 -26.31
C GLN A 41 -9.40 1.11 -27.03
N GLU A 42 -9.01 2.05 -27.88
CA GLU A 42 -7.77 1.96 -28.67
C GLU A 42 -6.53 1.93 -27.77
N LYS A 43 -6.52 2.76 -26.72
CA LYS A 43 -5.43 2.75 -25.72
C LYS A 43 -5.37 1.43 -24.96
N LEU A 44 -6.52 0.85 -24.61
CA LEU A 44 -6.58 -0.45 -23.94
C LEU A 44 -6.03 -1.56 -24.85
N GLN A 45 -6.42 -1.57 -26.13
CA GLN A 45 -5.86 -2.50 -27.12
C GLN A 45 -4.35 -2.31 -27.31
N SER A 46 -3.87 -1.05 -27.30
CA SER A 46 -2.43 -0.76 -27.37
C SER A 46 -1.68 -1.32 -26.17
N VAL A 47 -2.23 -1.20 -24.95
CA VAL A 47 -1.62 -1.78 -23.75
C VAL A 47 -1.55 -3.30 -23.85
N LEU A 48 -2.61 -3.98 -24.32
CA LEU A 48 -2.58 -5.44 -24.51
C LEU A 48 -1.50 -5.87 -25.50
N ARG A 49 -1.31 -5.12 -26.60
CA ARG A 49 -0.22 -5.39 -27.55
C ARG A 49 1.16 -5.15 -26.93
N GLU A 50 1.38 -4.00 -26.30
CA GLU A 50 2.67 -3.63 -25.68
C GLU A 50 3.06 -4.64 -24.59
N MET A 51 2.15 -4.90 -23.64
CA MET A 51 2.42 -5.79 -22.51
C MET A 51 2.41 -7.26 -22.91
N GLY A 52 1.63 -7.66 -23.91
CA GLY A 52 1.66 -9.01 -24.49
C GLY A 52 2.99 -9.30 -25.17
N ALA A 53 3.52 -8.36 -25.97
CA ALA A 53 4.85 -8.47 -26.54
C ALA A 53 5.95 -8.54 -25.46
N LYS A 54 5.86 -7.69 -24.43
CA LYS A 54 6.83 -7.66 -23.31
C LYS A 54 6.84 -8.96 -22.51
N SER A 55 5.66 -9.51 -22.21
CA SER A 55 5.48 -10.76 -21.46
C SER A 55 5.57 -12.03 -22.31
N LYS A 56 5.78 -11.89 -23.63
CA LYS A 56 5.79 -12.99 -24.61
C LYS A 56 4.51 -13.85 -24.54
N THR A 57 3.36 -13.22 -24.30
CA THR A 57 2.05 -13.87 -24.18
C THR A 57 1.04 -13.13 -25.06
N ASP A 58 0.24 -13.87 -25.84
CA ASP A 58 -0.83 -13.25 -26.62
C ASP A 58 -1.98 -12.81 -25.71
N LEU A 59 -2.21 -11.49 -25.65
CA LEU A 59 -3.29 -10.86 -24.90
C LEU A 59 -4.41 -10.33 -25.80
N SER A 60 -4.43 -10.70 -27.09
CA SER A 60 -5.41 -10.20 -28.06
C SER A 60 -6.86 -10.55 -27.71
N GLN A 61 -7.06 -11.67 -27.01
CA GLN A 61 -8.38 -12.17 -26.57
C GLN A 61 -8.76 -11.68 -25.16
N THR A 62 -7.92 -10.89 -24.49
CA THR A 62 -8.24 -10.36 -23.16
C THR A 62 -9.45 -9.44 -23.23
N PRO A 63 -10.53 -9.70 -22.47
CA PRO A 63 -11.74 -8.89 -22.51
C PRO A 63 -11.49 -7.42 -22.16
N ILE A 64 -12.08 -6.53 -22.95
CA ILE A 64 -12.04 -5.08 -22.72
C ILE A 64 -13.43 -4.60 -22.28
N VAL A 65 -13.47 -3.80 -21.21
CA VAL A 65 -14.68 -3.13 -20.74
C VAL A 65 -14.47 -1.62 -20.75
N ILE A 66 -15.38 -0.89 -21.40
CA ILE A 66 -15.35 0.58 -21.39
C ILE A 66 -16.03 1.09 -20.11
N ALA A 67 -15.28 1.86 -19.33
CA ALA A 67 -15.73 2.42 -18.06
C ALA A 67 -15.07 3.80 -17.82
N ASP A 68 -15.87 4.76 -17.37
CA ASP A 68 -15.45 6.13 -17.06
C ASP A 68 -15.80 6.50 -15.62
N VAL A 69 -14.83 7.05 -14.89
CA VAL A 69 -14.99 7.57 -13.53
C VAL A 69 -16.03 8.70 -13.41
N ASN A 70 -16.41 9.31 -14.53
CA ASN A 70 -17.46 10.33 -14.60
C ASN A 70 -18.82 9.77 -15.01
N ASN A 71 -18.94 8.46 -15.24
CA ASN A 71 -20.18 7.79 -15.61
C ASN A 71 -20.45 6.61 -14.65
N GLU A 72 -21.27 6.85 -13.63
CA GLU A 72 -21.61 5.85 -12.60
C GLU A 72 -22.21 4.56 -13.19
N ALA A 73 -23.06 4.66 -14.21
CA ALA A 73 -23.66 3.50 -14.86
C ALA A 73 -22.58 2.62 -15.51
N SER A 74 -21.56 3.21 -16.15
CA SER A 74 -20.45 2.46 -16.74
C SER A 74 -19.59 1.74 -15.69
N LEU A 75 -19.39 2.35 -14.52
CA LEU A 75 -18.66 1.74 -13.40
C LEU A 75 -19.43 0.55 -12.83
N LEU A 76 -20.75 0.69 -12.66
CA LEU A 76 -21.60 -0.38 -12.19
C LEU A 76 -21.64 -1.56 -13.18
N GLU A 77 -21.76 -1.28 -14.48
CA GLU A 77 -21.72 -2.31 -15.52
C GLU A 77 -20.37 -3.03 -15.57
N MET A 78 -19.25 -2.32 -15.38
CA MET A 78 -17.94 -2.96 -15.21
C MET A 78 -17.90 -3.85 -13.97
N ALA A 79 -18.34 -3.35 -12.82
CA ALA A 79 -18.31 -4.10 -11.57
C ALA A 79 -19.17 -5.38 -11.64
N LYS A 80 -20.33 -5.34 -12.31
CA LYS A 80 -21.18 -6.52 -12.52
C LYS A 80 -20.51 -7.62 -13.34
N ARG A 81 -19.51 -7.30 -14.16
CA ARG A 81 -18.83 -8.25 -15.06
C ARG A 81 -17.69 -9.02 -14.40
N CYS A 82 -17.30 -8.71 -13.17
CA CYS A 82 -16.23 -9.42 -12.47
C CYS A 82 -16.55 -9.73 -11.00
N ARG A 83 -15.70 -10.57 -10.39
CA ARG A 83 -15.74 -10.87 -8.95
C ARG A 83 -14.90 -9.89 -8.13
N ILE A 84 -13.83 -9.35 -8.71
CA ILE A 84 -13.03 -8.28 -8.12
C ILE A 84 -12.63 -7.21 -9.14
N VAL A 85 -12.68 -5.94 -8.73
CA VAL A 85 -12.08 -4.81 -9.45
C VAL A 85 -10.71 -4.51 -8.85
N VAL A 86 -9.68 -4.56 -9.69
CA VAL A 86 -8.32 -4.13 -9.41
C VAL A 86 -8.17 -2.69 -9.90
N ASN A 87 -8.31 -1.73 -8.99
CA ASN A 87 -8.39 -0.31 -9.33
C ASN A 87 -7.00 0.35 -9.32
N THR A 88 -6.59 0.85 -10.48
CA THR A 88 -5.36 1.63 -10.68
C THR A 88 -5.64 3.07 -11.15
N ALA A 89 -6.92 3.49 -11.13
CA ALA A 89 -7.38 4.80 -11.60
C ALA A 89 -7.39 5.84 -10.46
N GLY A 90 -6.22 6.45 -10.22
CA GLY A 90 -6.07 7.60 -9.31
C GLY A 90 -6.17 8.98 -10.00
N PRO A 91 -6.09 10.09 -9.25
CA PRO A 91 -6.00 10.16 -7.78
C PRO A 91 -7.30 9.73 -7.07
N TYR A 92 -7.19 8.93 -6.01
CA TYR A 92 -8.35 8.23 -5.43
C TYR A 92 -9.24 9.14 -4.62
N ARG A 93 -8.69 10.21 -4.02
CA ARG A 93 -9.49 11.25 -3.37
C ARG A 93 -10.62 11.79 -4.25
N PHE A 94 -10.42 11.87 -5.57
CA PHE A 94 -11.41 12.42 -6.50
C PHE A 94 -12.29 11.35 -7.16
N PHE A 95 -11.71 10.18 -7.47
CA PHE A 95 -12.36 9.18 -8.31
C PHE A 95 -12.65 7.86 -7.61
N GLY A 96 -11.95 7.54 -6.53
CA GLY A 96 -11.98 6.23 -5.89
C GLY A 96 -13.35 5.87 -5.31
N GLU A 97 -14.03 6.84 -4.68
CA GLU A 97 -15.32 6.58 -4.01
C GLU A 97 -16.39 6.05 -4.98
N ARG A 98 -16.44 6.59 -6.21
CA ARG A 98 -17.42 6.16 -7.22
C ARG A 98 -17.21 4.70 -7.62
N VAL A 99 -15.95 4.26 -7.70
CA VAL A 99 -15.59 2.88 -8.00
C VAL A 99 -15.97 1.96 -6.83
N VAL A 100 -15.66 2.36 -5.59
CA VAL A 100 -16.02 1.60 -4.37
C VAL A 100 -17.53 1.43 -4.27
N LYS A 101 -18.31 2.51 -4.45
CA LYS A 101 -19.78 2.49 -4.46
C LYS A 101 -20.31 1.48 -5.48
N ALA A 102 -19.86 1.57 -6.74
CA ALA A 102 -20.26 0.65 -7.80
C ALA A 102 -19.92 -0.83 -7.49
N CYS A 103 -18.76 -1.08 -6.89
CA CYS A 103 -18.34 -2.43 -6.49
C CYS A 103 -19.26 -3.00 -5.41
N ILE A 104 -19.56 -2.22 -4.37
CA ILE A 104 -20.46 -2.65 -3.28
C ILE A 104 -21.88 -2.89 -3.81
N GLU A 105 -22.39 -2.02 -4.69
CA GLU A 105 -23.70 -2.18 -5.33
C GLU A 105 -23.78 -3.46 -6.19
N ALA A 106 -22.70 -3.80 -6.90
CA ALA A 106 -22.61 -4.99 -7.74
C ALA A 106 -22.34 -6.31 -6.98
N GLY A 107 -21.99 -6.24 -5.69
CA GLY A 107 -21.52 -7.41 -4.93
C GLY A 107 -20.13 -7.88 -5.38
N THR A 108 -19.26 -6.95 -5.74
CA THR A 108 -17.95 -7.18 -6.35
C THR A 108 -16.86 -6.64 -5.43
N HIS A 109 -15.82 -7.45 -5.17
CA HIS A 109 -14.69 -7.03 -4.33
C HIS A 109 -13.89 -5.90 -4.97
N HIS A 110 -13.13 -5.18 -4.16
CA HIS A 110 -12.34 -4.04 -4.61
C HIS A 110 -10.98 -4.02 -3.93
N VAL A 111 -9.93 -3.82 -4.74
CA VAL A 111 -8.58 -3.48 -4.26
C VAL A 111 -8.03 -2.28 -5.00
N ASP A 112 -7.20 -1.48 -4.34
CA ASP A 112 -6.49 -0.35 -4.94
C ASP A 112 -5.09 -0.14 -4.35
N VAL A 113 -4.29 0.71 -5.01
CA VAL A 113 -2.94 1.10 -4.56
C VAL A 113 -2.91 2.49 -3.92
N SER A 114 -4.01 2.93 -3.30
CA SER A 114 -4.08 4.28 -2.73
C SER A 114 -3.11 4.47 -1.56
N GLY A 115 -2.22 5.45 -1.69
CA GLY A 115 -1.41 6.02 -0.61
C GLY A 115 -2.07 7.25 0.06
N GLU A 116 -3.40 7.34 0.09
CA GLU A 116 -4.11 8.51 0.61
C GLU A 116 -4.92 8.18 1.89
N PRO A 117 -4.37 8.40 3.11
CA PRO A 117 -5.04 8.02 4.36
C PRO A 117 -6.43 8.62 4.52
N GLN A 118 -6.61 9.86 4.07
CA GLN A 118 -7.89 10.55 4.13
C GLN A 118 -8.96 9.86 3.27
N TYR A 119 -8.62 9.39 2.06
CA TYR A 119 -9.52 8.60 1.23
C TYR A 119 -9.85 7.25 1.91
N MET A 120 -8.81 6.52 2.35
CA MET A 120 -8.99 5.21 2.97
C MET A 120 -9.89 5.25 4.22
N GLU A 121 -9.65 6.24 5.10
CA GLU A 121 -10.45 6.44 6.31
C GLU A 121 -11.88 6.90 5.98
N THR A 122 -12.07 7.70 4.92
CA THR A 122 -13.41 8.09 4.44
C THR A 122 -14.18 6.88 3.92
N MET A 123 -13.54 6.01 3.14
CA MET A 123 -14.18 4.80 2.64
C MET A 123 -14.58 3.88 3.80
N GLN A 124 -13.70 3.74 4.80
CA GLN A 124 -14.04 2.96 5.99
C GLN A 124 -15.24 3.55 6.74
N LEU A 125 -15.23 4.85 6.99
CA LEU A 125 -16.30 5.53 7.71
C LEU A 125 -17.66 5.43 7.00
N ARG A 126 -17.69 5.53 5.68
CA ARG A 126 -18.94 5.55 4.90
C ARG A 126 -19.46 4.16 4.53
N TYR A 127 -18.56 3.23 4.23
CA TYR A 127 -18.93 2.01 3.51
C TYR A 127 -18.63 0.71 4.25
N HIS A 128 -17.97 0.73 5.42
CA HIS A 128 -17.61 -0.52 6.13
C HIS A 128 -18.83 -1.43 6.37
N ASP A 129 -19.90 -0.90 6.97
CA ASP A 129 -21.09 -1.69 7.28
C ASP A 129 -21.85 -2.14 6.04
N LEU A 130 -21.96 -1.27 5.04
CA LEU A 130 -22.64 -1.61 3.77
C LEU A 130 -21.88 -2.70 3.02
N ALA A 131 -20.56 -2.60 2.93
CA ALA A 131 -19.71 -3.60 2.30
C ALA A 131 -19.81 -4.95 3.04
N LYS A 132 -19.80 -4.94 4.38
CA LYS A 132 -20.03 -6.14 5.20
C LYS A 132 -21.39 -6.78 4.94
N LYS A 133 -22.46 -5.98 4.92
CA LYS A 133 -23.83 -6.44 4.61
C LYS A 133 -23.94 -7.03 3.21
N ARG A 134 -23.17 -6.52 2.25
CA ARG A 134 -23.16 -6.98 0.85
C ARG A 134 -22.21 -8.14 0.58
N GLY A 135 -21.47 -8.60 1.58
CA GLY A 135 -20.49 -9.68 1.37
C GLY A 135 -19.25 -9.24 0.60
N VAL A 136 -18.92 -7.94 0.61
CA VAL A 136 -17.88 -7.34 -0.24
C VAL A 136 -16.70 -6.88 0.59
N TYR A 137 -15.50 -7.38 0.27
CA TYR A 137 -14.24 -6.80 0.75
C TYR A 137 -13.81 -5.60 -0.11
N VAL A 138 -13.46 -4.52 0.57
CA VAL A 138 -12.84 -3.32 -0.01
C VAL A 138 -11.51 -3.08 0.72
N ILE A 139 -10.40 -3.22 0.02
CA ILE A 139 -9.05 -3.15 0.62
C ILE A 139 -8.17 -2.20 -0.18
N SER A 140 -7.87 -1.05 0.43
CA SER A 140 -6.96 -0.05 -0.14
C SER A 140 -5.52 -0.25 0.35
N ALA A 141 -4.58 0.46 -0.29
CA ALA A 141 -3.14 0.39 -0.01
C ALA A 141 -2.54 -1.01 -0.27
N CYS A 142 -3.03 -1.69 -1.31
CA CYS A 142 -2.56 -3.00 -1.75
C CYS A 142 -1.26 -2.93 -2.59
N GLY A 143 -0.43 -1.90 -2.41
CA GLY A 143 0.84 -1.71 -3.13
C GLY A 143 2.05 -1.66 -2.19
N PHE A 144 3.18 -1.15 -2.67
CA PHE A 144 4.37 -0.90 -1.84
C PHE A 144 4.07 0.03 -0.66
N ASP A 145 3.17 1.00 -0.85
CA ASP A 145 2.78 2.01 0.14
C ASP A 145 2.23 1.46 1.47
N SER A 146 1.92 0.15 1.58
CA SER A 146 1.58 -0.50 2.87
C SER A 146 1.70 -2.02 2.93
N ILE A 147 1.66 -2.78 1.82
CA ILE A 147 1.72 -4.26 1.91
C ILE A 147 3.01 -4.77 2.58
N PRO A 148 4.23 -4.30 2.20
CA PRO A 148 5.45 -4.72 2.87
C PRO A 148 5.41 -4.43 4.38
N ALA A 149 4.93 -3.26 4.77
CA ALA A 149 4.93 -2.84 6.16
C ALA A 149 3.89 -3.58 7.01
N ASP A 150 2.65 -3.65 6.55
CA ASP A 150 1.53 -4.20 7.31
C ASP A 150 1.60 -5.73 7.38
N MET A 151 1.93 -6.39 6.25
CA MET A 151 2.22 -7.82 6.27
C MET A 151 3.54 -8.13 6.98
N GLY A 152 4.48 -7.18 7.03
CA GLY A 152 5.71 -7.28 7.81
C GLY A 152 5.45 -7.38 9.31
N VAL A 153 4.50 -6.59 9.84
CA VAL A 153 4.06 -6.72 11.24
C VAL A 153 3.41 -8.09 11.48
N ASN A 154 2.54 -8.55 10.58
CA ASN A 154 1.96 -9.90 10.68
C ASN A 154 3.04 -11.00 10.67
N PHE A 155 4.05 -10.86 9.81
CA PHE A 155 5.18 -11.79 9.75
C PHE A 155 6.00 -11.78 11.04
N VAL A 156 6.31 -10.59 11.56
CA VAL A 156 6.96 -10.43 12.86
C VAL A 156 6.16 -11.16 13.93
N GLU A 157 4.87 -10.89 14.06
CA GLU A 157 4.05 -11.48 15.12
C GLU A 157 3.90 -12.99 15.00
N LYS A 158 3.79 -13.52 13.78
CA LYS A 158 3.74 -14.96 13.53
C LYS A 158 5.03 -15.66 13.99
N ASN A 159 6.18 -14.99 13.88
CA ASN A 159 7.49 -15.54 14.18
C ASN A 159 8.07 -15.07 15.53
N PHE A 160 7.35 -14.20 16.24
CA PHE A 160 7.72 -13.72 17.56
C PHE A 160 7.11 -14.65 18.60
N ASP A 161 7.92 -15.59 19.13
CA ASP A 161 7.49 -16.51 20.19
C ASP A 161 7.27 -15.76 21.52
N GLY A 162 6.14 -15.07 21.61
CA GLY A 162 5.83 -14.13 22.67
C GLY A 162 4.81 -13.07 22.28
N VAL A 163 4.88 -11.92 22.94
CA VAL A 163 4.00 -10.77 22.68
C VAL A 163 4.83 -9.61 22.17
N VAL A 164 4.54 -9.14 20.96
CA VAL A 164 5.20 -7.98 20.36
C VAL A 164 4.63 -6.70 20.98
N ASN A 165 5.50 -5.83 21.50
CA ASN A 165 5.13 -4.49 21.94
C ASN A 165 5.20 -3.48 20.80
N SER A 166 6.31 -3.50 20.08
CA SER A 166 6.68 -2.44 19.17
C SER A 166 7.55 -2.90 18.01
N VAL A 167 7.40 -2.25 16.87
CA VAL A 167 8.21 -2.40 15.67
C VAL A 167 8.77 -1.05 15.24
N GLU A 168 10.09 -0.96 15.09
CA GLU A 168 10.75 0.11 14.35
C GLU A 168 11.08 -0.38 12.94
N ASN A 169 10.53 0.28 11.93
CA ASN A 169 10.76 -0.03 10.52
C ASN A 169 11.75 0.95 9.90
N PHE A 170 12.86 0.45 9.35
CA PHE A 170 13.86 1.26 8.66
C PHE A 170 13.82 0.95 7.16
N VAL A 171 13.39 1.93 6.37
CA VAL A 171 13.21 1.81 4.92
C VAL A 171 14.45 2.33 4.20
N HIS A 172 14.98 1.51 3.31
CA HIS A 172 16.05 1.84 2.40
C HIS A 172 15.58 1.68 0.95
N MET A 173 15.73 2.74 0.17
CA MET A 173 15.48 2.74 -1.27
C MET A 173 16.81 2.88 -2.00
N GLY A 174 17.05 2.03 -2.99
CA GLY A 174 18.32 1.99 -3.71
C GLY A 174 18.18 1.76 -5.21
N VAL A 175 19.27 2.02 -5.94
CA VAL A 175 19.40 1.72 -7.38
C VAL A 175 20.66 0.87 -7.59
N LYS A 176 20.50 -0.36 -8.07
CA LYS A 176 21.60 -1.29 -8.39
C LYS A 176 22.54 -0.64 -9.41
N GLY A 177 23.84 -0.67 -9.14
CA GLY A 177 24.86 -0.03 -9.99
C GLY A 177 24.85 1.51 -10.00
N GLY A 178 24.15 2.16 -9.05
CA GLY A 178 24.07 3.61 -8.92
C GLY A 178 23.09 4.28 -9.89
N THR A 179 23.04 5.62 -9.87
CA THR A 179 22.05 6.43 -10.61
C THR A 179 22.53 6.90 -11.99
N LYS A 180 23.83 6.77 -12.29
CA LYS A 180 24.42 7.20 -13.57
C LYS A 180 23.72 6.51 -14.75
N GLY A 181 23.28 7.30 -15.72
CA GLY A 181 22.68 6.83 -16.98
C GLY A 181 21.22 6.35 -16.89
N THR A 182 20.52 6.56 -15.77
CA THR A 182 19.14 6.05 -15.58
C THR A 182 18.03 7.12 -15.62
N GLY A 183 18.40 8.39 -15.85
CA GLY A 183 17.49 9.55 -15.70
C GLY A 183 17.27 9.92 -14.23
N SER A 184 16.54 11.01 -13.95
CA SER A 184 16.28 11.53 -12.59
C SER A 184 14.92 11.12 -12.00
N ALA A 185 13.93 10.81 -12.85
CA ALA A 185 12.56 10.49 -12.43
C ALA A 185 12.48 9.17 -11.65
N ALA A 186 11.80 9.22 -10.50
CA ALA A 186 11.46 8.07 -9.66
C ALA A 186 9.94 7.85 -9.58
N LEU A 187 9.15 8.89 -9.77
CA LEU A 187 7.70 8.91 -9.58
C LEU A 187 7.00 9.41 -10.85
N ASN A 188 5.79 8.94 -11.10
CA ASN A 188 4.91 9.57 -12.09
C ASN A 188 4.17 10.76 -11.44
N THR A 189 3.52 11.57 -12.27
CA THR A 189 2.75 12.71 -11.76
C THR A 189 1.56 12.32 -10.89
N GLY A 190 0.94 11.15 -11.11
CA GLY A 190 -0.18 10.69 -10.27
C GLY A 190 0.22 10.54 -8.80
N THR A 191 1.40 9.95 -8.53
CA THR A 191 1.94 9.85 -7.17
C THR A 191 2.28 11.23 -6.60
N TRP A 192 2.85 12.11 -7.41
CA TRP A 192 3.18 13.47 -7.01
C TRP A 192 1.93 14.28 -6.60
N GLU A 193 0.90 14.29 -7.45
CA GLU A 193 -0.37 14.98 -7.19
C GLU A 193 -1.02 14.47 -5.90
N SER A 194 -1.03 13.14 -5.71
CA SER A 194 -1.56 12.51 -4.49
C SER A 194 -0.81 12.99 -3.24
N ALA A 195 0.52 13.06 -3.28
CA ALA A 195 1.33 13.55 -2.16
C ALA A 195 1.04 15.03 -1.83
N ILE A 196 0.95 15.89 -2.85
CA ILE A 196 0.63 17.31 -2.66
C ILE A 196 -0.76 17.48 -2.04
N HIS A 197 -1.76 16.74 -2.52
CA HIS A 197 -3.12 16.80 -1.98
C HIS A 197 -3.23 16.21 -0.57
N ALA A 198 -2.47 15.16 -0.24
CA ALA A 198 -2.41 14.61 1.11
C ALA A 198 -1.86 15.63 2.12
N ILE A 199 -0.82 16.38 1.75
CA ILE A 199 -0.27 17.47 2.57
C ILE A 199 -1.29 18.59 2.74
N ALA A 200 -1.90 19.04 1.64
CA ALA A 200 -2.82 20.18 1.63
C ALA A 200 -4.08 19.96 2.46
N ASN A 201 -4.54 18.71 2.60
CA ASN A 201 -5.83 18.38 3.22
C ASN A 201 -5.70 17.58 4.54
N ARG A 202 -4.53 17.64 5.19
CA ARG A 202 -4.23 16.86 6.41
C ARG A 202 -5.20 17.11 7.57
N SER A 203 -5.80 18.30 7.66
CA SER A 203 -6.77 18.65 8.71
C SER A 203 -8.05 17.82 8.63
N GLU A 204 -8.50 17.44 7.43
CA GLU A 204 -9.72 16.66 7.23
C GLU A 204 -9.60 15.26 7.86
N SER A 205 -8.42 14.64 7.82
CA SER A 205 -8.15 13.34 8.44
C SER A 205 -8.43 13.33 9.94
N VAL A 206 -8.19 14.45 10.64
CA VAL A 206 -8.48 14.53 12.08
C VAL A 206 -9.97 14.44 12.35
N ALA A 207 -10.80 15.12 11.56
CA ALA A 207 -12.25 15.08 11.71
C ALA A 207 -12.83 13.69 11.37
N ILE A 208 -12.31 13.05 10.32
CA ILE A 208 -12.70 11.70 9.92
C ILE A 208 -12.34 10.69 11.03
N ARG A 209 -11.11 10.73 11.55
CA ARG A 209 -10.67 9.83 12.63
C ARG A 209 -11.50 9.95 13.88
N ARG A 210 -11.91 11.16 14.28
CA ARG A 210 -12.79 11.36 15.45
C ARG A 210 -14.15 10.67 15.27
N LYS A 211 -14.70 10.66 14.06
CA LYS A 211 -15.96 9.97 13.75
C LYS A 211 -15.79 8.46 13.65
N LEU A 212 -14.71 8.02 13.01
CA LEU A 212 -14.42 6.61 12.80
C LEU A 212 -14.06 5.90 14.11
N PHE A 213 -13.46 6.63 15.03
CA PHE A 213 -12.89 6.12 16.27
C PHE A 213 -13.34 6.97 17.47
N PRO A 214 -14.63 6.92 17.84
CA PRO A 214 -15.16 7.72 18.95
C PRO A 214 -14.52 7.30 20.28
N GLU A 215 -14.27 6.00 20.45
CA GLU A 215 -13.58 5.45 21.61
C GLU A 215 -12.07 5.41 21.40
N ARG A 216 -11.32 5.83 22.43
CA ARG A 216 -9.87 5.73 22.43
C ARG A 216 -9.45 4.32 22.85
N LEU A 217 -8.41 3.81 22.20
CA LEU A 217 -7.74 2.61 22.68
C LEU A 217 -7.18 2.85 24.10
N PRO A 218 -7.11 1.80 24.94
CA PRO A 218 -6.36 1.86 26.18
C PRO A 218 -4.92 2.31 25.96
N LYS A 219 -4.29 2.82 27.02
CA LYS A 219 -2.84 3.08 26.98
C LYS A 219 -2.10 1.76 27.13
N PHE A 220 -1.13 1.52 26.27
CA PHE A 220 -0.29 0.33 26.30
C PHE A 220 1.15 0.74 26.61
N GLN A 221 1.69 0.30 27.75
CA GLN A 221 3.08 0.57 28.16
C GLN A 221 3.99 -0.65 27.95
N PRO A 222 5.28 -0.45 27.61
CA PRO A 222 5.92 0.84 27.38
C PRO A 222 5.57 1.44 26.00
N ASP A 223 5.51 2.77 25.94
CA ASP A 223 5.25 3.53 24.71
C ASP A 223 6.48 3.57 23.78
N LEU A 224 6.26 3.32 22.48
CA LEU A 224 7.30 3.42 21.46
C LEU A 224 7.56 4.88 21.08
N LYS A 225 8.61 5.45 21.68
CA LYS A 225 9.06 6.82 21.38
C LYS A 225 9.69 6.92 19.99
N SER A 226 9.35 7.97 19.26
CA SER A 226 10.02 8.30 18.01
C SER A 226 11.48 8.68 18.26
N ARG A 227 12.38 8.17 17.42
CA ARG A 227 13.79 8.59 17.41
C ARG A 227 13.90 10.06 17.00
N ARG A 228 14.97 10.71 17.46
CA ARG A 228 15.27 12.10 17.09
C ARG A 228 15.45 12.19 15.56
N PRO A 229 14.80 13.15 14.87
CA PRO A 229 15.07 13.37 13.45
C PRO A 229 16.54 13.68 13.21
N LEU A 230 17.07 13.25 12.06
CA LEU A 230 18.49 13.36 11.76
C LEU A 230 19.30 12.70 12.90
N SER A 231 19.15 11.39 13.05
CA SER A 231 19.99 10.59 13.96
C SER A 231 20.54 9.39 13.19
N ARG A 232 21.42 8.60 13.81
CA ARG A 232 21.92 7.34 13.23
C ARG A 232 21.26 6.14 13.89
N ALA A 233 21.17 5.04 13.14
CA ALA A 233 20.59 3.80 13.60
C ALA A 233 21.52 2.62 13.30
N ALA A 234 21.93 1.90 14.35
CA ALA A 234 22.80 0.72 14.24
C ALA A 234 22.12 -0.42 13.48
N GLU A 235 20.78 -0.47 13.47
CA GLU A 235 19.99 -1.46 12.74
C GLU A 235 20.18 -1.41 11.22
N VAL A 236 20.74 -0.31 10.72
CA VAL A 236 20.91 -0.03 9.29
C VAL A 236 22.30 0.53 9.00
N ASP A 237 23.33 -0.07 9.60
CA ASP A 237 24.74 0.24 9.36
C ASP A 237 25.08 1.73 9.64
N ASP A 238 24.53 2.27 10.73
CA ASP A 238 24.72 3.66 11.17
C ASP A 238 24.36 4.72 10.11
N LYS A 239 23.44 4.38 9.19
CA LYS A 239 22.85 5.34 8.25
C LYS A 239 22.07 6.42 8.99
N VAL A 240 21.99 7.59 8.36
CA VAL A 240 21.19 8.70 8.88
C VAL A 240 19.71 8.40 8.64
N ILE A 241 18.88 8.61 9.65
CA ILE A 241 17.44 8.35 9.61
C ILE A 241 16.63 9.64 9.75
N LEU A 242 15.53 9.69 8.99
CA LEU A 242 14.46 10.67 9.16
C LEU A 242 13.15 9.94 9.42
N PRO A 243 12.28 10.45 10.32
CA PRO A 243 10.91 9.95 10.44
C PRO A 243 10.26 9.92 9.06
N PHE A 244 9.71 8.76 8.68
CA PHE A 244 9.13 8.60 7.36
C PHE A 244 7.65 9.01 7.42
N PRO A 245 7.23 10.08 6.71
CA PRO A 245 5.85 10.55 6.74
C PRO A 245 4.93 9.69 5.83
N GLU A 246 5.12 8.38 5.83
CA GLU A 246 4.46 7.44 4.93
C GLU A 246 3.09 6.99 5.47
N THR A 247 2.25 6.51 4.55
CA THR A 247 0.97 5.85 4.78
C THR A 247 1.05 4.61 5.65
N ASP A 248 2.18 3.89 5.63
CA ASP A 248 2.46 2.68 6.39
C ASP A 248 1.93 2.73 7.82
N ARG A 249 2.42 3.70 8.61
CA ARG A 249 2.02 3.82 10.02
C ARG A 249 0.51 4.02 10.17
N SER A 250 -0.11 4.78 9.27
CA SER A 250 -1.56 5.00 9.31
C SER A 250 -2.34 3.71 9.04
N VAL A 251 -1.88 2.90 8.10
CA VAL A 251 -2.53 1.64 7.71
C VAL A 251 -2.28 0.55 8.75
N VAL A 252 -1.03 0.38 9.21
CA VAL A 252 -0.66 -0.57 10.27
C VAL A 252 -1.44 -0.29 11.55
N MET A 253 -1.50 0.96 12.00
CA MET A 253 -2.26 1.28 13.22
C MET A 253 -3.77 1.03 13.07
N ARG A 254 -4.34 1.12 11.85
CA ARG A 254 -5.71 0.71 11.58
C ARG A 254 -5.87 -0.81 11.66
N SER A 255 -4.92 -1.57 11.11
CA SER A 255 -4.90 -3.04 11.23
C SER A 255 -4.83 -3.48 12.69
N GLN A 256 -3.91 -2.90 13.47
CA GLN A 256 -3.76 -3.23 14.89
C GLN A 256 -4.98 -2.83 15.71
N ARG A 257 -5.63 -1.69 15.39
CA ARG A 257 -6.89 -1.31 16.03
C ARG A 257 -8.03 -2.28 15.72
N PHE A 258 -8.19 -2.66 14.46
CA PHE A 258 -9.22 -3.63 14.05
C PHE A 258 -9.05 -4.96 14.80
N LEU A 259 -7.80 -5.46 14.90
CA LEU A 259 -7.50 -6.70 15.63
C LEU A 259 -7.73 -6.57 17.15
N TYR A 260 -7.52 -5.40 17.73
CA TYR A 260 -7.91 -5.16 19.13
C TYR A 260 -9.43 -5.16 19.31
N GLU A 261 -10.17 -4.49 18.42
CA GLU A 261 -11.63 -4.44 18.51
C GLU A 261 -12.26 -5.83 18.32
N LEU A 262 -11.71 -6.65 17.42
CA LEU A 262 -12.18 -8.00 17.11
C LEU A 262 -11.74 -9.06 18.11
N GLU A 263 -10.44 -9.13 18.43
CA GLU A 263 -9.83 -10.25 19.16
C GLU A 263 -9.35 -9.85 20.57
N LYS A 264 -9.52 -8.57 20.97
CA LYS A 264 -8.85 -8.00 22.15
C LYS A 264 -7.35 -8.25 22.14
N LYS A 265 -6.73 -8.29 20.97
CA LYS A 265 -5.28 -8.41 20.83
C LYS A 265 -4.60 -7.09 21.16
N ARG A 266 -3.52 -7.13 21.96
CA ARG A 266 -2.68 -5.94 22.23
C ARG A 266 -2.16 -5.36 20.91
N PRO A 267 -2.41 -4.07 20.59
CA PRO A 267 -1.89 -3.43 19.39
C PRO A 267 -0.37 -3.34 19.38
N VAL A 268 0.26 -3.75 18.28
CA VAL A 268 1.67 -3.46 18.03
C VAL A 268 1.83 -1.97 17.71
N GLN A 269 2.76 -1.32 18.40
CA GLN A 269 3.11 0.07 18.15
C GLN A 269 4.15 0.16 17.03
N MET A 270 4.03 1.13 16.13
CA MET A 270 4.98 1.27 15.02
C MET A 270 5.52 2.69 14.85
N GLN A 271 6.83 2.76 14.59
CA GLN A 271 7.52 3.93 14.03
C GLN A 271 8.25 3.52 12.76
N ALA A 272 8.31 4.42 11.78
CA ALA A 272 8.95 4.18 10.50
C ALA A 272 9.95 5.30 10.18
N TYR A 273 11.07 4.92 9.59
CA TYR A 273 12.18 5.82 9.28
C TYR A 273 12.73 5.55 7.88
N MET A 274 13.02 6.60 7.11
CA MET A 274 13.74 6.49 5.84
C MET A 274 15.24 6.67 6.10
N THR A 275 16.07 5.86 5.44
CA THR A 275 17.52 5.87 5.58
C THR A 275 18.21 6.69 4.48
N TYR A 276 19.27 7.39 4.86
CA TYR A 276 20.08 8.24 4.00
C TYR A 276 21.57 7.95 4.19
N PRO A 277 22.37 8.05 3.12
CA PRO A 277 23.81 7.75 3.19
C PRO A 277 24.61 8.80 3.96
N SER A 278 24.09 10.02 4.11
CA SER A 278 24.79 11.11 4.80
C SER A 278 23.83 12.15 5.38
N TRP A 279 24.33 12.93 6.33
CA TRP A 279 23.63 14.07 6.91
C TRP A 279 23.28 15.11 5.85
N PHE A 280 24.19 15.36 4.91
CA PHE A 280 23.96 16.28 3.80
C PHE A 280 22.76 15.85 2.95
N ALA A 281 22.70 14.58 2.55
CA ALA A 281 21.58 14.06 1.76
C ALA A 281 20.24 14.18 2.53
N ALA A 282 20.23 13.83 3.82
CA ALA A 282 19.06 13.95 4.66
C ALA A 282 18.60 15.42 4.82
N SER A 283 19.53 16.35 5.05
CA SER A 283 19.24 17.78 5.21
C SER A 283 18.67 18.40 3.92
N VAL A 284 19.18 18.01 2.75
CA VAL A 284 18.61 18.43 1.46
C VAL A 284 17.15 17.97 1.36
N VAL A 285 16.85 16.71 1.71
CA VAL A 285 15.47 16.21 1.68
C VAL A 285 14.56 16.97 2.64
N VAL A 286 15.01 17.27 3.86
CA VAL A 286 14.25 18.07 4.83
C VAL A 286 13.95 19.47 4.27
N LEU A 287 14.92 20.11 3.62
CA LEU A 287 14.74 21.42 2.99
C LEU A 287 13.66 21.36 1.90
N PHE A 288 13.76 20.44 0.95
CA PHE A 288 12.77 20.28 -0.12
C PHE A 288 11.38 19.95 0.42
N ALA A 289 11.28 19.01 1.37
CA ALA A 289 10.01 18.64 1.99
C ALA A 289 9.37 19.83 2.73
N SER A 290 10.17 20.70 3.36
CA SER A 290 9.68 21.91 4.03
C SER A 290 9.14 22.93 3.03
N ILE A 291 9.85 23.18 1.93
CA ILE A 291 9.41 24.07 0.85
C ILE A 291 8.09 23.58 0.25
N ILE A 292 8.03 22.30 -0.14
CA ILE A 292 6.82 21.67 -0.68
C ILE A 292 5.68 21.75 0.34
N GLY A 293 5.96 21.45 1.61
CA GLY A 293 4.99 21.49 2.70
C GLY A 293 4.39 22.88 2.94
N ILE A 294 5.19 23.93 2.80
CA ILE A 294 4.71 25.32 2.88
C ILE A 294 3.90 25.67 1.63
N MET A 295 4.43 25.40 0.44
CA MET A 295 3.77 25.71 -0.83
C MET A 295 2.40 25.02 -0.98
N ALA A 296 2.29 23.76 -0.56
CA ALA A 296 1.06 22.97 -0.67
C ALA A 296 -0.11 23.55 0.18
N LYS A 297 0.19 24.35 1.21
CA LYS A 297 -0.83 25.00 2.05
C LYS A 297 -1.53 26.17 1.35
N PHE A 298 -0.86 26.82 0.40
CA PHE A 298 -1.40 27.97 -0.32
C PHE A 298 -1.90 27.55 -1.70
N SER A 299 -3.05 28.08 -2.13
CA SER A 299 -3.66 27.72 -3.42
C SER A 299 -2.71 27.96 -4.60
N PHE A 300 -2.03 29.11 -4.62
CA PHE A 300 -1.05 29.46 -5.65
C PHE A 300 0.17 28.53 -5.63
N GLY A 301 0.75 28.28 -4.44
CA GLY A 301 1.88 27.36 -4.30
C GLY A 301 1.52 25.94 -4.76
N ARG A 302 0.33 25.46 -4.40
CA ARG A 302 -0.21 24.18 -4.87
C ARG A 302 -0.37 24.13 -6.38
N GLN A 303 -0.90 25.19 -7.01
CA GLN A 303 -0.99 25.25 -8.48
C GLN A 303 0.39 25.15 -9.15
N LEU A 304 1.41 25.81 -8.61
CA LEU A 304 2.78 25.70 -9.12
C LEU A 304 3.35 24.29 -8.97
N LEU A 305 3.18 23.66 -7.80
CA LEU A 305 3.63 22.29 -7.53
C LEU A 305 3.00 21.28 -8.50
N LEU A 306 1.71 21.45 -8.83
CA LEU A 306 0.99 20.56 -9.74
C LEU A 306 1.32 20.84 -11.22
N LYS A 307 1.54 22.11 -11.58
CA LYS A 307 1.84 22.52 -12.96
C LYS A 307 3.28 22.14 -13.38
N TYR A 308 4.24 22.24 -12.45
CA TYR A 308 5.67 22.02 -12.73
C TYR A 308 6.30 20.93 -11.84
N PRO A 309 5.81 19.68 -11.89
CA PRO A 309 6.25 18.61 -10.98
C PRO A 309 7.74 18.31 -11.10
N SER A 310 8.30 18.31 -12.32
CA SER A 310 9.74 18.08 -12.53
C SER A 310 10.61 19.16 -11.88
N VAL A 311 10.21 20.44 -11.95
CA VAL A 311 10.96 21.54 -11.34
C VAL A 311 10.96 21.43 -9.82
N PHE A 312 9.77 21.28 -9.22
CA PHE A 312 9.63 21.28 -7.76
C PHE A 312 10.07 19.97 -7.09
N SER A 313 10.19 18.89 -7.85
CA SER A 313 10.73 17.61 -7.38
C SER A 313 12.22 17.43 -7.66
N GLY A 314 12.90 18.41 -8.27
CA GLY A 314 14.29 18.26 -8.70
C GLY A 314 14.48 17.16 -9.76
N GLY A 315 13.46 16.93 -10.59
CA GLY A 315 13.42 15.91 -11.63
C GLY A 315 12.96 14.53 -11.15
N MET A 316 12.60 14.35 -9.87
CA MET A 316 12.12 13.06 -9.35
C MET A 316 10.71 12.68 -9.81
N ALA A 317 9.86 13.66 -10.15
CA ALA A 317 8.52 13.42 -10.67
C ALA A 317 8.42 13.88 -12.13
N SER A 318 7.99 12.98 -13.02
CA SER A 318 7.79 13.26 -14.44
C SER A 318 6.44 12.73 -14.94
N ARG A 319 5.97 13.25 -16.08
CA ARG A 319 4.71 12.79 -16.71
C ARG A 319 4.90 11.42 -17.35
N GLU A 320 6.08 11.19 -17.90
CA GLU A 320 6.51 9.94 -18.50
C GLU A 320 6.78 8.85 -17.46
N GLY A 321 6.95 9.22 -16.18
CA GLY A 321 7.39 8.33 -15.11
C GLY A 321 8.88 7.99 -15.18
N PRO A 322 9.37 7.09 -14.30
CA PRO A 322 10.72 6.57 -14.39
C PRO A 322 10.92 5.73 -15.66
N SER A 323 12.14 5.73 -16.20
CA SER A 323 12.51 4.84 -17.32
C SER A 323 12.46 3.37 -16.88
N GLU A 324 12.20 2.46 -17.82
CA GLU A 324 12.21 1.02 -17.52
C GLU A 324 13.55 0.57 -16.93
N ALA A 325 14.66 0.98 -17.54
CA ALA A 325 16.00 0.67 -17.05
C ALA A 325 16.22 1.14 -15.60
N ARG A 326 15.62 2.27 -15.19
CA ARG A 326 15.68 2.72 -13.81
C ARG A 326 14.79 1.86 -12.90
N MET A 327 13.55 1.59 -13.31
CA MET A 327 12.62 0.76 -12.54
C MET A 327 13.23 -0.61 -12.23
N GLU A 328 13.79 -1.30 -13.22
CA GLU A 328 14.43 -2.62 -13.07
C GLU A 328 15.65 -2.61 -12.14
N ARG A 329 16.34 -1.47 -12.04
CA ARG A 329 17.50 -1.32 -11.16
C ARG A 329 17.10 -0.87 -9.75
N THR A 330 15.89 -0.35 -9.55
CA THR A 330 15.45 0.09 -8.23
C THR A 330 15.08 -1.09 -7.33
N PHE A 331 15.31 -0.95 -6.04
CA PHE A 331 14.92 -1.92 -5.03
C PHE A 331 14.62 -1.21 -3.72
N PHE A 332 13.90 -1.90 -2.84
CA PHE A 332 13.73 -1.48 -1.46
C PHE A 332 14.20 -2.57 -0.50
N ARG A 333 14.55 -2.14 0.71
CA ARG A 333 14.79 -3.01 1.86
C ARG A 333 14.21 -2.34 3.10
N MET A 334 13.34 -3.05 3.79
CA MET A 334 12.84 -2.68 5.10
C MET A 334 13.50 -3.58 6.15
N THR A 335 14.11 -2.97 7.15
CA THR A 335 14.59 -3.68 8.35
C THR A 335 13.62 -3.38 9.48
N MET A 336 12.89 -4.38 9.94
CA MET A 336 11.97 -4.25 11.07
C MET A 336 12.60 -4.83 12.33
N LYS A 337 12.81 -3.99 13.34
CA LYS A 337 13.23 -4.42 14.67
C LYS A 337 12.01 -4.46 15.58
N ALA A 338 11.59 -5.67 15.92
CA ALA A 338 10.54 -5.92 16.88
C ALA A 338 11.11 -6.09 18.29
N THR A 339 10.36 -5.59 19.27
CA THR A 339 10.67 -5.66 20.71
C THR A 339 9.42 -6.11 21.44
N GLY A 340 9.57 -6.98 22.43
CA GLY A 340 8.45 -7.56 23.16
C GLY A 340 8.90 -8.47 24.30
N TRP A 341 7.99 -9.32 24.75
CA TRP A 341 8.23 -10.25 25.86
C TRP A 341 8.11 -11.70 25.38
N PRO A 342 8.85 -12.64 26.01
CA PRO A 342 8.69 -14.06 25.74
C PRO A 342 7.28 -14.54 26.10
N LYS A 343 6.88 -15.68 25.51
CA LYS A 343 5.55 -16.27 25.75
C LYS A 343 5.25 -16.55 27.22
N SER A 344 6.26 -16.82 28.03
CA SER A 344 6.16 -17.04 29.49
C SER A 344 5.65 -15.82 30.26
N GLU A 345 5.81 -14.61 29.72
CA GLU A 345 5.37 -13.36 30.34
C GLU A 345 4.03 -12.87 29.78
N LYS A 346 3.34 -13.67 28.95
CA LYS A 346 2.06 -13.28 28.36
C LYS A 346 1.04 -12.97 29.46
N LEU A 347 0.47 -11.76 29.40
CA LEU A 347 -0.57 -11.31 30.31
C LEU A 347 -1.90 -12.06 30.10
N ALA A 348 -2.70 -12.09 31.17
CA ALA A 348 -4.04 -12.70 31.15
C ALA A 348 -4.97 -11.89 30.23
N GLU A 349 -5.08 -10.58 30.47
CA GLU A 349 -5.82 -9.66 29.60
C GLU A 349 -4.84 -8.78 28.79
N SER A 350 -5.19 -8.48 27.54
CA SER A 350 -4.32 -7.65 26.69
C SER A 350 -4.20 -6.19 27.13
N THR A 351 -5.16 -5.73 27.93
CA THR A 351 -5.21 -4.38 28.52
C THR A 351 -4.38 -4.26 29.79
N ASP A 352 -3.95 -5.38 30.36
CA ASP A 352 -3.05 -5.39 31.49
C ASP A 352 -1.71 -4.75 31.09
N GLN A 353 -1.02 -4.20 32.10
CA GLN A 353 0.26 -3.55 31.88
C GLN A 353 1.40 -4.46 32.29
N TYR A 354 2.40 -4.57 31.42
CA TYR A 354 3.66 -5.19 31.78
C TYR A 354 4.39 -4.30 32.79
N THR A 355 4.94 -4.92 33.83
CA THR A 355 5.79 -4.25 34.81
C THR A 355 7.27 -4.39 34.46
N SER A 356 7.64 -5.43 33.70
CA SER A 356 8.98 -5.68 33.18
C SER A 356 9.21 -4.96 31.84
N PRO A 357 10.43 -4.49 31.56
CA PRO A 357 10.77 -4.01 30.22
C PRO A 357 10.77 -5.16 29.20
N PRO A 358 10.46 -4.89 27.91
CA PRO A 358 10.61 -5.87 26.85
C PRO A 358 12.04 -6.40 26.76
N THR A 359 12.21 -7.72 26.76
CA THR A 359 13.52 -8.40 26.76
C THR A 359 13.82 -9.13 25.46
N LYS A 360 12.79 -9.51 24.70
CA LYS A 360 12.92 -10.30 23.46
C LYS A 360 12.92 -9.40 22.23
N THR A 361 13.75 -9.75 21.26
CA THR A 361 13.88 -9.01 20.00
C THR A 361 13.86 -9.92 18.79
N LEU A 362 13.24 -9.44 17.72
CA LEU A 362 13.24 -10.12 16.42
C LEU A 362 13.52 -9.07 15.34
N THR A 363 14.51 -9.32 14.51
CA THR A 363 14.81 -8.49 13.34
C THR A 363 14.40 -9.23 12.09
N VAL A 364 13.49 -8.62 11.33
CA VAL A 364 13.01 -9.11 10.04
C VAL A 364 13.50 -8.18 8.93
N ARG A 365 13.90 -8.75 7.80
CA ARG A 365 14.20 -8.04 6.57
C ARG A 365 13.11 -8.33 5.54
N ILE A 366 12.61 -7.28 4.92
CA ILE A 366 11.61 -7.35 3.86
C ILE A 366 12.17 -6.64 2.65
N GLU A 367 12.26 -7.30 1.50
CA GLU A 367 12.88 -6.73 0.32
C GLU A 367 12.17 -7.11 -0.97
N GLY A 368 12.23 -6.21 -1.95
CA GLY A 368 11.64 -6.41 -3.25
C GLY A 368 12.26 -5.47 -4.30
N PRO A 369 12.20 -5.86 -5.58
CA PRO A 369 12.64 -5.03 -6.70
C PRO A 369 11.53 -4.04 -7.10
N ASN A 370 11.90 -2.99 -7.83
CA ASN A 370 10.96 -2.09 -8.50
C ASN A 370 9.74 -1.72 -7.61
N PRO A 371 9.96 -1.05 -6.46
CA PRO A 371 8.91 -0.78 -5.47
C PRO A 371 7.68 -0.12 -6.07
N GLY A 372 7.89 0.86 -6.96
CA GLY A 372 6.80 1.67 -7.52
C GLY A 372 5.86 0.91 -8.47
N TYR A 373 6.37 -0.01 -9.30
CA TYR A 373 5.58 -0.56 -10.42
C TYR A 373 5.76 -2.06 -10.66
N GLY A 374 6.77 -2.69 -10.08
CA GLY A 374 6.90 -4.16 -10.04
C GLY A 374 6.23 -4.70 -8.78
N SER A 375 6.89 -4.53 -7.63
CA SER A 375 6.38 -4.98 -6.32
C SER A 375 4.98 -4.46 -6.02
N THR A 376 4.66 -3.22 -6.37
CA THR A 376 3.31 -2.66 -6.20
C THR A 376 2.26 -3.42 -7.01
N CYS A 377 2.54 -3.72 -8.28
CA CYS A 377 1.60 -4.41 -9.16
C CYS A 377 1.43 -5.88 -8.75
N VAL A 378 2.53 -6.56 -8.41
CA VAL A 378 2.48 -7.93 -7.86
C VAL A 378 1.68 -7.97 -6.56
N ALA A 379 1.90 -7.03 -5.64
CA ALA A 379 1.15 -6.97 -4.39
C ALA A 379 -0.35 -6.71 -4.63
N LEU A 380 -0.68 -5.81 -5.55
CA LEU A 380 -2.07 -5.49 -5.89
C LEU A 380 -2.81 -6.70 -6.48
N LEU A 381 -2.15 -7.44 -7.37
CA LEU A 381 -2.76 -8.63 -7.98
C LEU A 381 -2.80 -9.81 -7.01
N SER A 382 -1.78 -9.96 -6.15
CA SER A 382 -1.71 -11.04 -5.16
C SER A 382 -2.79 -10.87 -4.09
N THR A 383 -3.07 -9.64 -3.65
CA THR A 383 -4.19 -9.34 -2.75
C THR A 383 -5.52 -9.66 -3.42
N ALA A 384 -5.72 -9.26 -4.69
CA ALA A 384 -6.94 -9.60 -5.43
C ALA A 384 -7.15 -11.11 -5.54
N LYS A 385 -6.12 -11.85 -5.93
CA LYS A 385 -6.11 -13.32 -6.02
C LYS A 385 -6.42 -13.96 -4.68
N THR A 386 -5.80 -13.47 -3.61
CA THR A 386 -6.00 -13.98 -2.25
C THR A 386 -7.45 -13.81 -1.80
N ILE A 387 -8.10 -12.68 -2.10
CA ILE A 387 -9.54 -12.50 -1.79
C ILE A 387 -10.37 -13.55 -2.54
N LEU A 388 -10.08 -13.78 -3.83
CA LEU A 388 -10.85 -14.72 -4.65
C LEU A 388 -10.71 -16.19 -4.21
N SER A 389 -9.56 -16.56 -3.63
CA SER A 389 -9.24 -17.95 -3.29
C SER A 389 -9.31 -18.27 -1.79
N GLU A 390 -9.18 -17.27 -0.91
CA GLU A 390 -9.03 -17.49 0.55
C GLU A 390 -9.93 -16.55 1.38
N SER A 391 -11.06 -16.08 0.83
CA SER A 391 -12.03 -15.26 1.57
C SER A 391 -12.54 -15.91 2.86
N ASP A 392 -12.52 -17.25 2.95
CA ASP A 392 -12.86 -18.04 4.14
C ASP A 392 -11.88 -17.84 5.30
N LYS A 393 -10.64 -17.42 5.01
CA LYS A 393 -9.60 -17.12 6.01
C LYS A 393 -9.53 -15.63 6.37
N MET A 394 -10.37 -14.81 5.75
CA MET A 394 -10.45 -13.37 6.01
C MET A 394 -11.47 -13.07 7.11
N PRO A 395 -11.32 -11.96 7.86
CA PRO A 395 -12.24 -11.65 8.95
C PRO A 395 -13.63 -11.25 8.45
N GLY A 396 -14.66 -11.76 9.12
CA GLY A 396 -16.06 -11.44 8.83
C GLY A 396 -16.53 -11.93 7.47
N SER A 397 -17.54 -11.27 6.90
CA SER A 397 -18.11 -11.60 5.58
C SER A 397 -17.80 -10.53 4.52
N GLY A 398 -17.03 -9.51 4.86
CA GLY A 398 -16.82 -8.32 4.05
C GLY A 398 -16.54 -7.10 4.91
N GLY A 399 -16.42 -5.95 4.28
CA GLY A 399 -16.14 -4.67 4.93
C GLY A 399 -15.00 -3.92 4.26
N VAL A 400 -14.81 -2.69 4.72
CA VAL A 400 -13.64 -1.88 4.35
C VAL A 400 -12.55 -2.12 5.38
N LEU A 401 -11.48 -2.80 4.98
CA LEU A 401 -10.45 -3.31 5.89
C LEU A 401 -9.05 -2.84 5.46
N PRO A 402 -8.14 -2.59 6.42
CA PRO A 402 -6.72 -2.44 6.10
C PRO A 402 -6.08 -3.81 5.78
N PRO A 403 -5.05 -3.88 4.93
CA PRO A 403 -4.49 -5.14 4.43
C PRO A 403 -4.02 -6.10 5.51
N GLY A 404 -3.31 -5.60 6.53
CA GLY A 404 -2.77 -6.42 7.61
C GLY A 404 -3.85 -7.10 8.43
N ALA A 405 -4.98 -6.44 8.68
CA ALA A 405 -6.13 -7.09 9.29
C ALA A 405 -6.79 -8.11 8.37
N ALA A 406 -6.95 -7.76 7.09
CA ALA A 406 -7.68 -8.57 6.12
C ALA A 406 -6.96 -9.88 5.77
N PHE A 407 -5.64 -9.84 5.65
CA PHE A 407 -4.82 -10.94 5.12
C PHE A 407 -3.99 -11.67 6.19
N ARG A 408 -4.18 -11.37 7.48
CA ARG A 408 -3.41 -11.98 8.58
C ARG A 408 -3.43 -13.51 8.58
N GLY A 409 -4.59 -14.10 8.28
CA GLY A 409 -4.80 -15.55 8.25
C GLY A 409 -4.56 -16.21 6.90
N THR A 410 -4.19 -15.45 5.86
CA THR A 410 -4.10 -15.96 4.49
C THR A 410 -2.68 -16.32 4.09
N SER A 411 -2.53 -16.91 2.90
CA SER A 411 -1.22 -17.21 2.31
C SER A 411 -0.57 -16.03 1.55
N LEU A 412 -1.05 -14.79 1.71
CA LEU A 412 -0.60 -13.64 0.91
C LEU A 412 0.92 -13.46 0.90
N ILE A 413 1.60 -13.60 2.04
CA ILE A 413 3.08 -13.51 2.11
C ILE A 413 3.73 -14.54 1.18
N ASN A 414 3.29 -15.80 1.27
CA ASN A 414 3.81 -16.87 0.41
C ASN A 414 3.46 -16.62 -1.07
N GLU A 415 2.32 -16.00 -1.37
CA GLU A 415 1.97 -15.64 -2.75
C GLU A 415 2.87 -14.54 -3.30
N LEU A 416 3.21 -13.52 -2.50
CA LEU A 416 4.13 -12.45 -2.91
C LEU A 416 5.51 -13.00 -3.27
N GLU A 417 6.01 -14.00 -2.54
CA GLU A 417 7.36 -14.56 -2.72
C GLU A 417 7.52 -15.40 -4.00
N LYS A 418 6.42 -15.79 -4.66
CA LYS A 418 6.46 -16.64 -5.87
C LYS A 418 6.84 -15.90 -7.14
N HIS A 419 6.72 -14.57 -7.14
CA HIS A 419 6.82 -13.76 -8.35
C HIS A 419 8.20 -13.09 -8.45
N GLU A 420 8.67 -12.86 -9.68
CA GLU A 420 9.96 -12.21 -9.94
C GLU A 420 10.04 -10.81 -9.31
N HIS A 421 8.98 -10.01 -9.50
CA HIS A 421 8.81 -8.73 -8.84
C HIS A 421 8.13 -8.83 -7.46
N GLY A 422 8.23 -10.00 -6.84
CA GLY A 422 7.67 -10.29 -5.52
C GLY A 422 8.39 -9.61 -4.36
N ILE A 423 7.84 -9.80 -3.17
CA ILE A 423 8.38 -9.28 -1.91
C ILE A 423 8.75 -10.46 -1.02
N LYS A 424 9.97 -10.46 -0.51
CA LYS A 424 10.53 -11.51 0.36
C LYS A 424 10.53 -11.09 1.81
N PHE A 425 10.25 -12.03 2.72
CA PHE A 425 10.23 -11.81 4.17
C PHE A 425 11.20 -12.79 4.85
N GLU A 426 12.19 -12.28 5.57
CA GLU A 426 13.27 -13.09 6.14
C GLU A 426 13.56 -12.70 7.59
N ILE A 427 13.75 -13.69 8.46
CA ILE A 427 14.26 -13.45 9.82
C ILE A 427 15.78 -13.32 9.76
N VAL A 428 16.31 -12.17 10.18
CA VAL A 428 17.75 -11.88 10.17
C VAL A 428 18.38 -12.11 11.54
N ALA A 429 17.64 -11.86 12.61
CA ALA A 429 18.08 -12.14 13.97
C ALA A 429 16.90 -12.42 14.88
N ASN A 430 17.06 -13.37 15.80
CA ASN A 430 16.09 -13.70 16.84
C ASN A 430 16.87 -13.85 18.15
N LYS A 431 16.69 -12.90 19.07
CA LYS A 431 17.47 -12.81 20.32
C LYS A 431 16.55 -12.65 21.51
#